data_AF-A0A850JBL4-F1
#
_entry.id   AF-A0A850JBL4-F1
#
_cell.length_a   1.000
_cell.length_b   1.000
_cell.length_c   1.000
_cell.angle_alpha   90.00
_cell.angle_beta   90.00
_cell.angle_gamma   90.00
#
_symmetry.space_group_name_H-M   'P 1'
#
loop_
_entity.id
_entity.type
_entity.pdbx_description
1 polymer ?
#
loop_
_entity_poly.entity_id
_entity_poly.type
_entity_poly.pdbx_seq_one_letter_code
_entity_poly.pdbx_strand_id
1 'polypeptide(L)'
;MLVVVGGFALFDRAQPYLHGSGCEVRTAQGTMPLDLEQAANASTIAAVAFRKQLPERAAVIAYATAIQESHIRNLPGGDRDSVGMFQQRPSQGWGTPDKLRDPVLATSKFFDALVRIKDYLDRDLHDAAQLVQRSADGTAYAQHEQDGKLLATAFTGREPASARCWFPPDKRTASRRPEAIREMRRAFGSRLKVGGPSPLTKGAKSDPDSWNAVKASSTREGWAVASWAVTHAQVYGLTEIRYAGKHWKSDAGHDGWTEDKDAPKDSVIVQ
;
A
#
# COMPACT_ATOMS: atom_id res chain seq x y z
N MET A 1 18.95 -31.30 -26.78
CA MET A 1 19.26 -30.54 -25.55
C MET A 1 19.31 -29.03 -25.79
N LEU A 2 20.00 -28.55 -26.84
CA LEU A 2 20.06 -27.11 -27.19
C LEU A 2 18.71 -26.43 -27.47
N VAL A 3 17.75 -27.11 -28.11
CA VAL A 3 16.41 -26.55 -28.40
C VAL A 3 15.57 -26.35 -27.14
N VAL A 4 15.70 -27.26 -26.15
CA VAL A 4 15.00 -27.16 -24.86
C VAL A 4 15.60 -26.05 -23.99
N VAL A 5 16.94 -25.93 -23.99
CA VAL A 5 17.65 -24.84 -23.29
C VAL A 5 17.37 -23.49 -23.96
N GLY A 6 17.34 -23.43 -25.29
CA GLY A 6 17.00 -22.23 -26.06
C GLY A 6 15.54 -21.79 -25.85
N GLY A 7 14.60 -22.74 -25.83
CA GLY A 7 13.19 -22.46 -25.54
C GLY A 7 12.96 -21.99 -24.09
N PHE A 8 13.66 -22.58 -23.13
CA PHE A 8 13.60 -22.16 -21.72
C PHE A 8 14.18 -20.76 -21.52
N ALA A 9 15.34 -20.44 -22.10
CA ALA A 9 15.93 -19.11 -22.03
C ALA A 9 15.07 -18.03 -22.72
N LEU A 10 14.41 -18.39 -23.83
CA LEU A 10 13.48 -17.48 -24.52
C LEU A 10 12.20 -17.25 -23.70
N PHE A 11 11.68 -18.30 -23.05
CA PHE A 11 10.52 -18.22 -22.17
C PHE A 11 10.82 -17.38 -20.92
N ASP A 12 11.94 -17.63 -20.24
CA ASP A 12 12.39 -16.86 -19.07
C ASP A 12 12.59 -15.37 -19.42
N ARG A 13 13.13 -15.08 -20.61
CA ARG A 13 13.28 -13.71 -21.12
C ARG A 13 11.95 -13.07 -21.54
N ALA A 14 10.95 -13.85 -21.94
CA ALA A 14 9.63 -13.37 -22.35
C ALA A 14 8.63 -13.30 -21.18
N GLN A 15 8.85 -14.07 -20.10
CA GLN A 15 7.97 -14.16 -18.93
C GLN A 15 7.62 -12.78 -18.35
N PRO A 16 8.55 -11.81 -18.20
CA PRO A 16 8.22 -10.47 -17.72
C PRO A 16 7.28 -9.66 -18.64
N TYR A 17 7.18 -10.03 -19.92
CA TYR A 17 6.32 -9.38 -20.91
C TYR A 17 4.97 -10.10 -21.09
N LEU A 18 4.88 -11.37 -20.69
CA LEU A 18 3.67 -12.18 -20.76
C LEU A 18 2.73 -11.91 -19.57
N HIS A 19 3.27 -11.38 -18.48
CA HIS A 19 2.54 -11.08 -17.27
C HIS A 19 2.24 -9.57 -17.29
N GLY A 20 0.96 -9.19 -17.24
CA GLY A 20 0.57 -7.78 -17.08
C GLY A 20 1.12 -7.19 -15.78
N SER A 21 0.82 -5.92 -15.47
CA SER A 21 1.18 -5.36 -14.17
C SER A 21 0.29 -5.91 -13.05
N GLY A 22 0.85 -6.13 -11.87
CA GLY A 22 0.07 -6.56 -10.72
C GLY A 22 0.87 -6.53 -9.42
N CYS A 23 0.16 -6.78 -8.34
CA CYS A 23 0.73 -7.02 -7.03
C CYS A 23 0.11 -8.28 -6.44
N GLU A 24 0.77 -8.81 -5.43
CA GLU A 24 0.25 -9.92 -4.65
C GLU A 24 0.69 -9.75 -3.21
N VAL A 25 -0.24 -10.00 -2.29
CA VAL A 25 0.10 -10.23 -0.89
C VAL A 25 0.13 -11.72 -0.61
N ARG A 26 1.17 -12.17 0.07
CA ARG A 26 1.37 -13.55 0.52
C ARG A 26 1.75 -13.55 1.99
N THR A 27 0.92 -14.18 2.80
CA THR A 27 1.13 -14.35 4.23
C THR A 27 0.96 -15.81 4.62
N ALA A 28 1.19 -16.15 5.89
CA ALA A 28 0.83 -17.47 6.41
C ALA A 28 -0.68 -17.77 6.35
N GLN A 29 -1.53 -16.73 6.24
CA GLN A 29 -2.99 -16.84 6.21
C GLN A 29 -3.54 -17.07 4.80
N GLY A 30 -2.78 -16.72 3.76
CA GLY A 30 -3.20 -16.92 2.37
C GLY A 30 -2.49 -16.02 1.38
N THR A 31 -3.00 -16.05 0.15
CA THR A 31 -2.51 -15.23 -0.96
C THR A 31 -3.69 -14.46 -1.54
N MET A 32 -3.50 -13.17 -1.83
CA MET A 32 -4.47 -12.34 -2.52
C MET A 32 -3.80 -11.55 -3.65
N PRO A 33 -4.21 -11.75 -4.91
CA PRO A 33 -3.80 -10.89 -6.00
C PRO A 33 -4.45 -9.51 -5.86
N LEU A 34 -3.71 -8.48 -6.21
CA LEU A 34 -4.16 -7.09 -6.23
C LEU A 34 -3.68 -6.47 -7.53
N ASP A 35 -4.43 -5.54 -8.10
CA ASP A 35 -3.81 -4.64 -9.06
C ASP A 35 -2.98 -3.56 -8.36
N LEU A 36 -2.30 -2.74 -9.16
CA LEU A 36 -1.41 -1.70 -8.64
C LEU A 36 -2.17 -0.64 -7.82
N GLU A 37 -3.39 -0.30 -8.22
CA GLU A 37 -4.19 0.71 -7.53
C GLU A 37 -4.66 0.18 -6.17
N GLN A 38 -5.19 -1.03 -6.15
CA GLN A 38 -5.64 -1.69 -4.92
C GLN A 38 -4.49 -1.82 -3.93
N ALA A 39 -3.29 -2.23 -4.38
CA ALA A 39 -2.13 -2.37 -3.51
C ALA A 39 -1.60 -1.02 -2.99
N ALA A 40 -1.61 0.03 -3.81
CA ALA A 40 -1.21 1.38 -3.39
C ALA A 40 -2.20 1.98 -2.36
N ASN A 41 -3.50 1.82 -2.61
CA ASN A 41 -4.55 2.26 -1.68
C ASN A 41 -4.50 1.45 -0.38
N ALA A 42 -4.30 0.12 -0.48
CA ALA A 42 -4.24 -0.74 0.69
C ALA A 42 -3.02 -0.43 1.59
N SER A 43 -1.84 -0.23 1.02
CA SER A 43 -0.67 0.19 1.81
C SER A 43 -0.83 1.60 2.39
N THR A 44 -1.57 2.49 1.71
CA THR A 44 -1.91 3.82 2.23
C THR A 44 -2.83 3.75 3.44
N ILE A 45 -3.78 2.80 3.49
CA ILE A 45 -4.62 2.58 4.67
C ILE A 45 -3.75 2.24 5.90
N ALA A 46 -2.81 1.31 5.75
CA ALA A 46 -1.87 0.96 6.82
C ALA A 46 -0.99 2.15 7.23
N ALA A 47 -0.43 2.88 6.26
CA ALA A 47 0.40 4.06 6.51
C ALA A 47 -0.33 5.12 7.36
N VAL A 48 -1.61 5.39 7.04
CA VAL A 48 -2.41 6.33 7.81
C VAL A 48 -2.78 5.77 9.20
N ALA A 49 -2.97 4.46 9.35
CA ALA A 49 -3.15 3.82 10.65
C ALA A 49 -1.92 4.03 11.54
N PHE A 50 -0.70 3.87 11.00
CA PHE A 50 0.55 4.22 11.71
C PHE A 50 0.60 5.70 12.11
N ARG A 51 0.30 6.60 11.16
CA ARG A 51 0.28 8.05 11.42
C ARG A 51 -0.62 8.43 12.59
N LYS A 52 -1.79 7.77 12.67
CA LYS A 52 -2.79 7.97 13.72
C LYS A 52 -2.58 7.09 14.95
N GLN A 53 -1.52 6.26 14.98
CA GLN A 53 -1.20 5.35 16.08
C GLN A 53 -2.37 4.41 16.42
N LEU A 54 -3.08 3.93 15.38
CA LEU A 54 -4.24 3.06 15.55
C LEU A 54 -3.82 1.60 15.63
N PRO A 55 -4.56 0.78 16.40
CA PRO A 55 -4.33 -0.65 16.44
C PRO A 55 -4.69 -1.28 15.10
N GLU A 56 -4.11 -2.44 14.83
CA GLU A 56 -4.35 -3.15 13.58
C GLU A 56 -5.83 -3.45 13.30
N ARG A 57 -6.63 -3.70 14.34
CA ARG A 57 -8.07 -3.91 14.19
C ARG A 57 -8.74 -2.76 13.44
N ALA A 58 -8.30 -1.52 13.62
CA ALA A 58 -8.79 -0.39 12.84
C ALA A 58 -8.48 -0.57 11.34
N ALA A 59 -7.26 -0.99 10.99
CA ALA A 59 -6.89 -1.27 9.60
C ALA A 59 -7.73 -2.42 9.02
N VAL A 60 -7.98 -3.50 9.77
CA VAL A 60 -8.85 -4.60 9.35
C VAL A 60 -10.27 -4.09 9.02
N ILE A 61 -10.86 -3.26 9.89
CA ILE A 61 -12.17 -2.64 9.65
C ILE A 61 -12.14 -1.78 8.39
N ALA A 62 -11.11 -0.92 8.24
CA ALA A 62 -10.97 -0.06 7.06
C ALA A 62 -10.80 -0.87 5.76
N TYR A 63 -10.05 -1.96 5.76
CA TYR A 63 -9.90 -2.83 4.59
C TYR A 63 -11.22 -3.47 4.20
N ALA A 64 -11.92 -4.10 5.14
CA ALA A 64 -13.20 -4.72 4.87
C ALA A 64 -14.23 -3.70 4.34
N THR A 65 -14.24 -2.47 4.90
CA THR A 65 -15.06 -1.39 4.34
C THR A 65 -14.63 -1.02 2.92
N ALA A 66 -13.35 -0.75 2.67
CA ALA A 66 -12.89 -0.33 1.34
C ALA A 66 -13.11 -1.42 0.27
N ILE A 67 -13.00 -2.71 0.65
CA ILE A 67 -13.33 -3.83 -0.24
C ILE A 67 -14.82 -3.78 -0.62
N GLN A 68 -15.70 -3.66 0.37
CA GLN A 68 -17.13 -3.62 0.14
C GLN A 68 -17.57 -2.40 -0.67
N GLU A 69 -16.98 -1.23 -0.41
CA GLU A 69 -17.39 0.03 -1.04
C GLU A 69 -16.88 0.17 -2.48
N SER A 70 -15.67 -0.31 -2.78
CA SER A 70 -15.07 -0.05 -4.09
C SER A 70 -14.04 -1.09 -4.55
N HIS A 71 -13.97 -2.23 -3.88
CA HIS A 71 -12.85 -3.17 -4.05
C HIS A 71 -11.48 -2.49 -3.84
N ILE A 72 -11.40 -1.51 -2.92
CA ILE A 72 -10.19 -0.72 -2.61
C ILE A 72 -9.73 0.18 -3.79
N ARG A 73 -10.60 0.45 -4.76
CA ARG A 73 -10.31 1.39 -5.87
C ARG A 73 -10.74 2.80 -5.54
N ASN A 74 -9.99 3.80 -6.00
CA ASN A 74 -10.29 5.21 -5.78
C ASN A 74 -11.20 5.74 -6.89
N LEU A 75 -12.47 5.36 -6.83
CA LEU A 75 -13.43 5.61 -7.92
C LEU A 75 -13.75 7.12 -8.07
N PRO A 76 -13.92 7.61 -9.32
CA PRO A 76 -14.30 9.00 -9.55
C PRO A 76 -15.73 9.28 -9.10
N GLY A 77 -16.59 8.27 -9.01
CA GLY A 77 -17.99 8.37 -8.57
C GLY A 77 -18.59 6.99 -8.29
N GLY A 78 -19.82 6.96 -7.79
CA GLY A 78 -20.61 5.77 -7.54
C GLY A 78 -22.07 6.13 -7.25
N ASP A 79 -22.70 5.49 -6.26
CA ASP A 79 -24.09 5.81 -5.92
C ASP A 79 -24.23 7.28 -5.48
N ARG A 80 -25.17 8.01 -6.10
CA ARG A 80 -25.42 9.45 -5.88
C ARG A 80 -24.15 10.29 -6.06
N ASP A 81 -23.65 10.89 -4.98
CA ASP A 81 -22.46 11.74 -4.96
C ASP A 81 -21.25 11.06 -4.27
N SER A 82 -21.32 9.75 -4.05
CA SER A 82 -20.24 8.97 -3.44
C SER A 82 -18.98 8.99 -4.30
N VAL A 83 -17.81 9.15 -3.68
CA VAL A 83 -16.51 9.15 -4.38
C VAL A 83 -15.43 8.46 -3.55
N GLY A 84 -14.35 8.05 -4.24
CA GLY A 84 -13.15 7.50 -3.63
C GLY A 84 -13.32 6.09 -3.06
N MET A 85 -12.28 5.61 -2.38
CA MET A 85 -12.19 4.19 -2.00
C MET A 85 -13.08 3.76 -0.82
N PHE A 86 -13.71 4.71 -0.15
CA PHE A 86 -14.69 4.46 0.90
C PHE A 86 -16.10 4.87 0.47
N GLN A 87 -16.30 5.25 -0.80
CA GLN A 87 -17.57 5.77 -1.34
C GLN A 87 -18.24 6.80 -0.41
N GLN A 88 -17.43 7.71 0.13
CA GLN A 88 -17.90 8.72 1.07
C GLN A 88 -18.65 9.82 0.32
N ARG A 89 -19.74 10.30 0.92
CA ARG A 89 -20.64 11.28 0.29
C ARG A 89 -20.38 12.71 0.78
N PRO A 90 -19.99 13.65 -0.10
CA PRO A 90 -19.94 15.08 0.21
C PRO A 90 -21.22 15.60 0.86
N SER A 91 -22.39 15.21 0.33
CA SER A 91 -23.70 15.65 0.84
C SER A 91 -24.00 15.17 2.27
N GLN A 92 -23.27 14.17 2.78
CA GLN A 92 -23.38 13.66 4.14
C GLN A 92 -22.33 14.27 5.10
N GLY A 93 -21.61 15.31 4.65
CA GLY A 93 -20.64 16.03 5.49
C GLY A 93 -19.25 15.41 5.53
N TRP A 94 -18.96 14.42 4.68
CA TRP A 94 -17.62 13.81 4.63
C TRP A 94 -16.54 14.78 4.15
N GLY A 95 -16.88 15.77 3.31
CA GLY A 95 -15.96 16.80 2.83
C GLY A 95 -16.12 17.09 1.34
N THR A 96 -15.18 17.82 0.76
CA THR A 96 -15.21 18.12 -0.69
C THR A 96 -14.79 16.89 -1.50
N PRO A 97 -15.34 16.68 -2.72
CA PRO A 97 -14.98 15.55 -3.58
C PRO A 97 -13.47 15.37 -3.76
N ASP A 98 -12.72 16.45 -3.97
CA ASP A 98 -11.26 16.39 -4.16
C ASP A 98 -10.53 15.82 -2.95
N LYS A 99 -11.00 16.12 -1.73
CA LYS A 99 -10.41 15.55 -0.50
C LYS A 99 -10.80 14.10 -0.30
N LEU A 100 -11.97 13.68 -0.77
CA LEU A 100 -12.44 12.30 -0.68
C LEU A 100 -11.83 11.39 -1.74
N ARG A 101 -11.30 11.97 -2.83
CA ARG A 101 -10.48 11.28 -3.84
C ARG A 101 -8.98 11.26 -3.52
N ASP A 102 -8.51 11.88 -2.45
CA ASP A 102 -7.14 11.68 -1.95
C ASP A 102 -7.14 10.51 -0.95
N PRO A 103 -6.54 9.35 -1.27
CA PRO A 103 -6.56 8.17 -0.40
C PRO A 103 -6.06 8.45 1.03
N VAL A 104 -5.10 9.35 1.21
CA VAL A 104 -4.57 9.71 2.53
C VAL A 104 -5.61 10.48 3.36
N LEU A 105 -6.35 11.38 2.72
CA LEU A 105 -7.38 12.20 3.38
C LEU A 105 -8.68 11.41 3.60
N ALA A 106 -9.11 10.62 2.62
CA ALA A 106 -10.28 9.74 2.74
C ALA A 106 -10.09 8.72 3.88
N THR A 107 -8.92 8.06 3.93
CA THR A 107 -8.57 7.16 5.05
C THR A 107 -8.52 7.90 6.37
N SER A 108 -7.94 9.10 6.40
CA SER A 108 -7.90 9.88 7.63
C SER A 108 -9.30 10.11 8.18
N LYS A 109 -10.22 10.54 7.32
CA LYS A 109 -11.60 10.81 7.67
C LYS A 109 -12.34 9.56 8.13
N PHE A 110 -12.14 8.43 7.44
CA PHE A 110 -12.69 7.15 7.86
C PHE A 110 -12.27 6.81 9.29
N PHE A 111 -10.97 6.87 9.59
CA PHE A 111 -10.48 6.62 10.93
C PHE A 111 -10.95 7.66 11.95
N ASP A 112 -11.04 8.94 11.59
CA ASP A 112 -11.57 9.99 12.47
C ASP A 112 -13.04 9.75 12.84
N ALA A 113 -13.82 9.13 11.96
CA ALA A 113 -15.17 8.66 12.26
C ALA A 113 -15.16 7.39 13.11
N LEU A 114 -14.32 6.40 12.76
CA LEU A 114 -14.22 5.12 13.46
C LEU A 114 -13.91 5.29 14.95
N VAL A 115 -12.92 6.12 15.29
CA VAL A 115 -12.48 6.30 16.69
C VAL A 115 -13.50 7.04 17.56
N ARG A 116 -14.54 7.64 16.98
CA ARG A 116 -15.66 8.24 17.72
C ARG A 116 -16.71 7.21 18.13
N ILE A 117 -16.67 6.02 17.56
CA ILE A 117 -17.57 4.93 17.93
C ILE A 117 -17.07 4.31 19.22
N LYS A 118 -17.90 4.40 20.26
CA LYS A 118 -17.62 3.77 21.55
C LYS A 118 -17.47 2.26 21.39
N ASP A 119 -16.41 1.72 21.98
CA ASP A 119 -16.11 0.28 22.03
C ASP A 119 -15.93 -0.37 20.64
N TYR A 120 -15.53 0.39 19.60
CA TYR A 120 -15.39 -0.14 18.24
C TYR A 120 -14.42 -1.33 18.11
N LEU A 121 -13.48 -1.46 19.04
CA LEU A 121 -12.52 -2.56 19.08
C LEU A 121 -13.16 -3.89 19.50
N ASP A 122 -14.19 -3.82 20.35
CA ASP A 122 -14.87 -4.98 20.93
C ASP A 122 -16.15 -5.34 20.15
N ARG A 123 -16.49 -4.53 19.14
CA ARG A 123 -17.62 -4.79 18.24
C ARG A 123 -17.24 -5.76 17.13
N ASP A 124 -18.27 -6.43 16.62
CA ASP A 124 -18.16 -7.11 15.33
C ASP A 124 -17.73 -6.12 14.25
N LEU A 125 -16.91 -6.59 13.31
CA LEU A 125 -16.30 -5.73 12.29
C LEU A 125 -17.37 -4.98 11.50
N HIS A 126 -18.42 -5.71 11.13
CA HIS A 126 -19.48 -5.22 10.26
C HIS A 126 -20.33 -4.17 10.97
N ASP A 127 -20.56 -4.32 12.28
CA ASP A 127 -21.21 -3.31 13.11
C ASP A 127 -20.39 -2.02 13.19
N ALA A 128 -19.08 -2.13 13.44
CA ALA A 128 -18.20 -0.97 13.49
C ALA A 128 -18.15 -0.25 12.13
N ALA A 129 -17.98 -1.00 11.04
CA ALA A 129 -17.99 -0.47 9.67
C ALA A 129 -19.32 0.21 9.34
N GLN A 130 -20.44 -0.42 9.70
CA GLN A 130 -21.78 0.11 9.46
C GLN A 130 -22.03 1.40 10.25
N LEU A 131 -21.55 1.51 11.49
CA LEU A 131 -21.67 2.74 12.27
C LEU A 131 -20.87 3.90 11.67
N VAL A 132 -19.75 3.61 10.97
CA VAL A 132 -19.00 4.61 10.22
C VAL A 132 -19.74 5.03 8.96
N GLN A 133 -20.09 4.07 8.10
CA GLN A 133 -20.60 4.35 6.75
C GLN A 133 -22.10 4.63 6.69
N ARG A 134 -22.87 4.06 7.61
CA ARG A 134 -24.34 4.13 7.64
C ARG A 134 -24.95 3.72 6.29
N SER A 135 -24.54 2.56 5.77
CA SER A 135 -25.04 2.02 4.51
C SER A 135 -26.43 1.38 4.67
N ALA A 136 -27.04 0.91 3.59
CA ALA A 136 -28.36 0.27 3.64
C ALA A 136 -28.33 -1.17 4.21
N ASP A 137 -27.19 -1.86 4.13
CA ASP A 137 -27.00 -3.22 4.66
C ASP A 137 -25.59 -3.36 5.27
N GLY A 138 -25.53 -3.31 6.60
CA GLY A 138 -24.28 -3.42 7.33
C GLY A 138 -23.67 -4.83 7.35
N THR A 139 -24.47 -5.88 7.11
CA THR A 139 -23.96 -7.26 7.18
C THR A 139 -23.02 -7.60 6.02
N ALA A 140 -23.13 -6.85 4.91
CA ALA A 140 -22.29 -6.99 3.73
C ALA A 140 -20.78 -6.81 4.03
N TYR A 141 -20.40 -6.11 5.09
CA TYR A 141 -18.98 -5.98 5.48
C TYR A 141 -18.40 -7.27 6.08
N ALA A 142 -19.23 -8.13 6.68
CA ALA A 142 -18.76 -9.30 7.43
C ALA A 142 -18.00 -10.30 6.55
N GLN A 143 -18.42 -10.46 5.28
CA GLN A 143 -17.78 -11.38 4.33
C GLN A 143 -16.32 -11.03 4.04
N HIS A 144 -15.93 -9.76 4.20
CA HIS A 144 -14.59 -9.25 3.88
C HIS A 144 -13.64 -9.23 5.08
N GLU A 145 -14.04 -9.78 6.23
CA GLU A 145 -13.20 -9.75 7.43
C GLU A 145 -11.88 -10.54 7.24
N GLN A 146 -11.91 -11.69 6.56
CA GLN A 146 -10.71 -12.48 6.32
C GLN A 146 -9.74 -11.78 5.37
N ASP A 147 -10.27 -11.20 4.29
CA ASP A 147 -9.48 -10.38 3.37
C ASP A 147 -8.88 -9.15 4.07
N GLY A 148 -9.65 -8.50 4.95
CA GLY A 148 -9.17 -7.40 5.77
C GLY A 148 -8.04 -7.81 6.74
N LYS A 149 -8.13 -9.01 7.33
CA LYS A 149 -7.07 -9.57 8.19
C LYS A 149 -5.81 -9.89 7.37
N LEU A 150 -5.98 -10.47 6.19
CA LEU A 150 -4.88 -10.79 5.28
C LEU A 150 -4.11 -9.52 4.87
N LEU A 151 -4.83 -8.49 4.42
CA LEU A 151 -4.25 -7.19 4.05
C LEU A 151 -3.58 -6.51 5.25
N ALA A 152 -4.19 -6.57 6.43
CA ALA A 152 -3.60 -5.99 7.63
C ALA A 152 -2.30 -6.70 8.04
N THR A 153 -2.25 -8.03 7.98
CA THR A 153 -1.02 -8.79 8.24
C THR A 153 0.11 -8.36 7.29
N ALA A 154 -0.18 -8.22 6.00
CA ALA A 154 0.80 -7.81 4.99
C ALA A 154 1.23 -6.35 5.13
N PHE A 155 0.28 -5.41 5.11
CA PHE A 155 0.58 -3.98 4.97
C PHE A 155 0.86 -3.25 6.28
N THR A 156 0.45 -3.80 7.43
CA THR A 156 0.88 -3.26 8.72
C THR A 156 2.22 -3.81 9.19
N GLY A 157 2.94 -4.54 8.34
CA GLY A 157 4.28 -5.04 8.61
C GLY A 157 4.36 -6.12 9.69
N ARG A 158 3.26 -6.86 9.93
CA ARG A 158 3.28 -8.00 10.85
C ARG A 158 4.12 -9.13 10.29
N GLU A 159 3.95 -9.43 8.99
CA GLU A 159 4.77 -10.39 8.29
C GLU A 159 5.76 -9.68 7.36
N PRO A 160 7.07 -9.98 7.48
CA PRO A 160 8.10 -9.47 6.59
C PRO A 160 7.85 -9.84 5.13
N ALA A 161 8.19 -8.94 4.20
CA ALA A 161 8.27 -9.25 2.77
C ALA A 161 6.99 -9.82 2.14
N SER A 162 5.82 -9.55 2.73
CA SER A 162 4.55 -10.14 2.29
C SER A 162 3.95 -9.51 1.04
N ALA A 163 4.39 -8.32 0.62
CA ALA A 163 3.87 -7.65 -0.58
C ALA A 163 4.92 -7.63 -1.68
N ARG A 164 4.54 -8.08 -2.88
CA ARG A 164 5.34 -7.95 -4.12
C ARG A 164 4.51 -7.28 -5.21
N CYS A 165 5.15 -6.53 -6.08
CA CYS A 165 4.55 -5.95 -7.26
C CYS A 165 5.47 -6.17 -8.46
N TRP A 166 4.90 -6.21 -9.67
CA TRP A 166 5.62 -6.36 -10.91
C TRP A 166 4.98 -5.51 -12.00
N PHE A 167 5.80 -5.07 -12.95
CA PHE A 167 5.41 -4.12 -13.98
C PHE A 167 6.00 -4.55 -15.33
N PRO A 168 5.31 -4.23 -16.45
CA PRO A 168 5.86 -4.47 -17.78
C PRO A 168 7.20 -3.73 -17.98
N PRO A 169 8.24 -4.40 -18.51
CA PRO A 169 9.58 -3.81 -18.64
C PRO A 169 9.64 -2.55 -19.54
N ASP A 170 8.69 -2.40 -20.45
CA ASP A 170 8.54 -1.27 -21.37
C ASP A 170 7.85 -0.05 -20.74
N LYS A 171 7.21 -0.23 -19.59
CA LYS A 171 6.47 0.82 -18.86
C LYS A 171 7.33 1.46 -17.77
N ARG A 172 8.56 1.89 -18.05
CA ARG A 172 9.39 2.55 -17.02
C ARG A 172 8.96 3.98 -16.78
N THR A 173 8.68 4.32 -15.52
CA THR A 173 8.46 5.69 -15.07
C THR A 173 9.81 6.32 -14.70
N ALA A 174 10.05 7.56 -15.13
CA ALA A 174 11.22 8.31 -14.69
C ALA A 174 11.20 8.48 -13.16
N SER A 175 12.35 8.40 -12.51
CA SER A 175 12.43 8.50 -11.05
C SER A 175 11.85 9.83 -10.55
N ARG A 176 10.92 9.71 -9.61
CA ARG A 176 10.24 10.79 -8.87
C ARG A 176 10.37 10.51 -7.37
N ARG A 177 11.55 10.07 -6.95
CA ARG A 177 11.78 9.63 -5.56
C ARG A 177 11.51 10.74 -4.53
N PRO A 178 11.91 12.02 -4.73
CA PRO A 178 11.54 13.08 -3.80
C PRO A 178 10.03 13.22 -3.61
N GLU A 179 9.23 13.04 -4.68
CA GLU A 179 7.77 13.00 -4.62
C GLU A 179 7.29 11.80 -3.79
N ALA A 180 7.84 10.61 -4.01
CA ALA A 180 7.50 9.39 -3.27
C ALA A 180 7.69 9.56 -1.76
N ILE A 181 8.84 10.11 -1.37
CA ILE A 181 9.16 10.37 0.04
C ILE A 181 8.21 11.41 0.65
N ARG A 182 7.84 12.46 -0.10
CA ARG A 182 6.86 13.44 0.40
C ARG A 182 5.47 12.84 0.57
N GLU A 183 5.04 12.00 -0.37
CA GLU A 183 3.78 11.26 -0.27
C GLU A 183 3.79 10.32 0.94
N MET A 184 4.86 9.54 1.10
CA MET A 184 5.06 8.64 2.22
C MET A 184 4.99 9.40 3.56
N ARG A 185 5.62 10.58 3.66
CA ARG A 185 5.52 11.45 4.84
C ARG A 185 4.11 12.02 5.02
N ARG A 186 3.34 12.26 3.95
CA ARG A 186 1.92 12.62 4.06
C ARG A 186 1.15 11.44 4.66
N ALA A 187 1.39 10.21 4.21
CA ALA A 187 0.68 9.01 4.64
C ALA A 187 1.04 8.57 6.08
N PHE A 188 2.34 8.38 6.39
CA PHE A 188 2.87 7.96 7.70
C PHE A 188 3.01 9.09 8.72
N GLY A 189 3.02 10.35 8.28
CA GLY A 189 3.17 11.53 9.13
C GLY A 189 4.60 12.07 9.24
N SER A 190 4.72 13.24 9.86
CA SER A 190 5.97 14.01 9.91
C SER A 190 7.07 13.40 10.79
N ARG A 191 6.73 12.43 11.64
CA ARG A 191 7.68 11.70 12.51
C ARG A 191 8.62 10.79 11.73
N LEU A 192 8.24 10.41 10.52
CA LEU A 192 9.06 9.60 9.63
C LEU A 192 10.33 10.38 9.27
N LYS A 193 11.48 9.93 9.76
CA LYS A 193 12.78 10.57 9.53
C LYS A 193 13.36 10.05 8.23
N VAL A 194 13.80 10.96 7.37
CA VAL A 194 14.37 10.60 6.06
C VAL A 194 15.74 11.24 5.91
N GLY A 195 16.72 10.42 5.55
CA GLY A 195 18.06 10.83 5.15
C GLY A 195 18.34 10.49 3.69
N GLY A 196 19.49 10.93 3.19
CA GLY A 196 19.95 10.62 1.82
C GLY A 196 20.53 11.84 1.12
N PRO A 197 21.05 11.64 -0.10
CA PRO A 197 21.79 12.65 -0.86
C PRO A 197 20.88 13.64 -1.60
N SER A 198 19.59 13.33 -1.79
CA SER A 198 18.66 14.20 -2.55
C SER A 198 17.86 15.15 -1.66
N PRO A 199 17.74 16.44 -2.03
CA PRO A 199 16.80 17.36 -1.38
C PRO A 199 15.35 16.87 -1.48
N LEU A 200 14.57 17.04 -0.41
CA LEU A 200 13.16 16.62 -0.35
C LEU A 200 12.18 17.79 -0.54
N THR A 201 12.65 18.91 -1.06
CA THR A 201 11.84 20.10 -1.34
C THR A 201 10.92 19.89 -2.56
N LYS A 202 9.85 20.68 -2.67
CA LYS A 202 8.94 20.63 -3.81
C LYS A 202 9.70 20.98 -5.10
N GLY A 203 9.62 20.11 -6.11
CA GLY A 203 10.29 20.29 -7.40
C GLY A 203 11.77 19.90 -7.42
N ALA A 204 12.29 19.27 -6.36
CA ALA A 204 13.64 18.71 -6.36
C ALA A 204 13.83 17.68 -7.48
N LYS A 205 14.98 17.74 -8.17
CA LYS A 205 15.34 16.76 -9.20
C LYS A 205 15.64 15.40 -8.56
N SER A 206 15.28 14.32 -9.25
CA SER A 206 15.64 12.95 -8.87
C SER A 206 16.88 12.50 -9.63
N ASP A 207 17.77 11.77 -8.94
CA ASP A 207 18.91 11.07 -9.54
C ASP A 207 18.65 9.55 -9.40
N PRO A 208 18.50 8.80 -10.50
CA PRO A 208 18.20 7.36 -10.49
C PRO A 208 19.22 6.49 -9.74
N ASP A 209 20.48 6.93 -9.61
CA ASP A 209 21.56 6.14 -9.02
C ASP A 209 21.76 6.43 -7.52
N SER A 210 21.03 7.40 -6.98
CA SER A 210 21.08 7.77 -5.57
C SER A 210 19.95 7.10 -4.77
N TRP A 211 19.92 7.19 -3.43
CA TRP A 211 18.88 6.54 -2.60
C TRP A 211 18.50 7.38 -1.37
N ASN A 212 17.28 7.25 -0.86
CA ASN A 212 16.90 7.81 0.44
C ASN A 212 16.69 6.69 1.47
N ALA A 213 17.12 6.92 2.71
CA ALA A 213 16.81 6.03 3.82
C ALA A 213 15.70 6.61 4.68
N VAL A 214 14.69 5.81 4.94
CA VAL A 214 13.60 6.11 5.84
C VAL A 214 13.83 5.37 7.15
N LYS A 215 14.14 6.09 8.23
CA LYS A 215 14.36 5.48 9.54
C LYS A 215 13.04 5.02 10.14
N ALA A 216 12.94 3.74 10.45
CA ALA A 216 11.78 3.14 11.10
C ALA A 216 11.97 3.14 12.63
N SER A 217 10.89 3.39 13.36
CA SER A 217 10.86 3.32 14.83
C SER A 217 10.70 1.89 15.36
N SER A 218 10.25 0.96 14.52
CA SER A 218 10.10 -0.46 14.82
C SER A 218 10.24 -1.29 13.55
N THR A 219 10.51 -2.59 13.70
CA THR A 219 10.53 -3.54 12.57
C THR A 219 9.20 -3.56 11.81
N ARG A 220 8.10 -3.42 12.55
CA ARG A 220 6.74 -3.39 12.00
C ARG A 220 6.50 -2.16 11.13
N GLU A 221 6.90 -0.98 11.58
CA GLU A 221 6.82 0.25 10.76
C GLU A 221 7.74 0.16 9.54
N GLY A 222 8.94 -0.39 9.68
CA GLY A 222 9.87 -0.55 8.56
C GLY A 222 9.31 -1.45 7.46
N TRP A 223 8.66 -2.56 7.81
CA TRP A 223 7.98 -3.40 6.82
C TRP A 223 6.77 -2.71 6.18
N ALA A 224 5.99 -1.93 6.93
CA ALA A 224 4.91 -1.15 6.36
C ALA A 224 5.42 -0.08 5.37
N VAL A 225 6.52 0.59 5.69
CA VAL A 225 7.19 1.56 4.81
C VAL A 225 7.73 0.87 3.55
N ALA A 226 8.37 -0.30 3.70
CA ALA A 226 8.89 -1.09 2.59
C ALA A 226 7.76 -1.54 1.65
N SER A 227 6.68 -2.09 2.20
CA SER A 227 5.49 -2.46 1.41
C SER A 227 4.86 -1.26 0.72
N TRP A 228 4.76 -0.10 1.39
CA TRP A 228 4.26 1.12 0.75
C TRP A 228 5.13 1.53 -0.44
N ALA A 229 6.46 1.49 -0.29
CA ALA A 229 7.39 1.83 -1.36
C ALA A 229 7.26 0.87 -2.56
N VAL A 230 7.15 -0.44 -2.31
CA VAL A 230 6.92 -1.45 -3.36
C VAL A 230 5.62 -1.18 -4.13
N THR A 231 4.50 -0.90 -3.44
CA THR A 231 3.21 -0.72 -4.12
C THR A 231 3.09 0.60 -4.86
N HIS A 232 3.94 1.58 -4.56
CA HIS A 232 3.98 2.87 -5.26
C HIS A 232 5.14 2.97 -6.28
N ALA A 233 5.93 1.91 -6.43
CA ALA A 233 7.16 1.93 -7.22
C ALA A 233 6.93 2.35 -8.67
N GLN A 234 5.88 1.84 -9.32
CA GLN A 234 5.53 2.20 -10.70
C GLN A 234 5.19 3.69 -10.86
N VAL A 235 4.46 4.27 -9.91
CA VAL A 235 4.00 5.68 -9.99
C VAL A 235 5.16 6.65 -9.79
N TYR A 236 6.14 6.26 -8.98
CA TYR A 236 7.30 7.10 -8.66
C TYR A 236 8.61 6.68 -9.32
N GLY A 237 8.62 5.64 -10.15
CA GLY A 237 9.83 5.13 -10.77
C GLY A 237 10.87 4.66 -9.76
N LEU A 238 10.43 3.98 -8.70
CA LEU A 238 11.33 3.35 -7.72
C LEU A 238 11.82 2.01 -8.26
N THR A 239 13.11 1.74 -8.09
CA THR A 239 13.77 0.58 -8.70
C THR A 239 14.18 -0.47 -7.66
N GLU A 240 14.57 -0.05 -6.46
CA GLU A 240 15.06 -0.96 -5.44
C GLU A 240 14.59 -0.55 -4.04
N ILE A 241 14.06 -1.51 -3.28
CA ILE A 241 13.71 -1.34 -1.87
C ILE A 241 14.48 -2.39 -1.06
N ARG A 242 15.22 -1.94 -0.05
CA ARG A 242 16.04 -2.82 0.81
C ARG A 242 15.71 -2.58 2.27
N TYR A 243 15.40 -3.65 3.00
CA TYR A 243 15.10 -3.58 4.42
C TYR A 243 15.27 -4.92 5.12
N ALA A 244 15.84 -4.90 6.33
CA ALA A 244 15.88 -6.01 7.28
C ALA A 244 16.32 -7.35 6.69
N GLY A 245 17.43 -7.35 5.93
CA GLY A 245 17.96 -8.57 5.32
C GLY A 245 17.34 -8.91 3.96
N LYS A 246 16.47 -8.06 3.39
CA LYS A 246 15.73 -8.34 2.16
C LYS A 246 15.87 -7.24 1.12
N HIS A 247 15.75 -7.63 -0.14
CA HIS A 247 15.82 -6.74 -1.29
C HIS A 247 14.74 -7.08 -2.31
N TRP A 248 13.92 -6.10 -2.67
CA TRP A 248 13.00 -6.15 -3.79
C TRP A 248 13.47 -5.24 -4.92
N LYS A 249 13.41 -5.74 -6.15
CA LYS A 249 13.75 -5.00 -7.38
C LYS A 249 12.56 -4.93 -8.30
N SER A 250 12.37 -3.79 -8.96
CA SER A 250 11.23 -3.61 -9.86
C SER A 250 11.33 -4.41 -11.17
N ASP A 251 12.54 -4.73 -11.64
CA ASP A 251 12.80 -5.53 -12.85
C ASP A 251 12.61 -7.04 -12.63
N ALA A 252 12.78 -7.51 -11.38
CA ALA A 252 12.51 -8.86 -10.93
C ALA A 252 11.29 -8.92 -9.98
N GLY A 253 10.38 -7.95 -10.08
CA GLY A 253 9.31 -7.77 -9.11
C GLY A 253 8.38 -8.98 -8.95
N HIS A 254 8.26 -9.80 -10.01
CA HIS A 254 7.48 -11.04 -9.99
C HIS A 254 8.11 -12.10 -9.06
N ASP A 255 9.43 -12.14 -8.95
CA ASP A 255 10.14 -13.09 -8.07
C ASP A 255 10.01 -12.68 -6.60
N GLY A 256 9.66 -11.42 -6.34
CA GLY A 256 9.43 -10.88 -5.02
C GLY A 256 10.71 -10.49 -4.31
N TRP A 257 10.80 -10.81 -3.02
CA TRP A 257 11.92 -10.40 -2.18
C TRP A 257 13.03 -11.46 -2.18
N THR A 258 14.27 -11.01 -2.35
CA THR A 258 15.49 -11.82 -2.25
C THR A 258 16.24 -11.54 -0.96
N GLU A 259 17.15 -12.43 -0.57
CA GLU A 259 18.03 -12.21 0.57
C GLU A 259 19.08 -11.15 0.26
N ASP A 260 19.33 -10.28 1.24
CA ASP A 260 20.31 -9.22 1.17
C ASP A 260 20.85 -8.92 2.57
N LYS A 261 21.95 -9.60 2.92
CA LYS A 261 22.60 -9.48 4.24
C LYS A 261 23.04 -8.06 4.60
N ASP A 262 23.20 -7.19 3.60
CA ASP A 262 23.67 -5.82 3.77
C ASP A 262 22.49 -4.83 3.90
N ALA A 263 21.24 -5.30 3.72
CA ALA A 263 20.05 -4.47 3.92
C ALA A 263 19.90 -4.05 5.41
N PRO A 264 19.82 -2.74 5.70
CA PRO A 264 19.76 -2.24 7.07
C PRO A 264 18.46 -2.64 7.78
N LYS A 265 18.55 -2.87 9.10
CA LYS A 265 17.41 -3.28 9.94
C LYS A 265 16.62 -2.12 10.54
N ASP A 266 17.21 -0.92 10.61
CA ASP A 266 16.63 0.26 11.24
C ASP A 266 16.14 1.32 10.23
N SER A 267 16.43 1.12 8.95
CA SER A 267 16.14 2.07 7.89
C SER A 267 15.72 1.34 6.61
N VAL A 268 14.68 1.82 5.93
CA VAL A 268 14.29 1.32 4.61
C VAL A 268 15.01 2.13 3.55
N ILE A 269 15.83 1.48 2.72
CA ILE A 269 16.43 2.11 1.55
C ILE A 269 15.38 2.12 0.44
N VAL A 270 15.17 3.31 -0.13
CA VAL A 270 14.26 3.55 -1.25
C VAL A 270 15.09 4.17 -2.37
N GLN A 271 15.22 3.48 -3.49
CA GLN A 271 15.90 3.94 -4.69
C GLN A 271 14.90 4.26 -5.80
#